data_AF-A0AAU9R174-F1
#
_entry.id   AF-A0AAU9R174-F1
#
_cell.length_a   1.000
_cell.length_b   1.000
_cell.length_c   1.000
_cell.angle_alpha   90.00
_cell.angle_beta   90.00
_cell.angle_gamma   90.00
#
_symmetry.space_group_name_H-M   'P 1'
#
loop_
_entity.id
_entity.type
_entity.pdbx_description
1 polymer ?
#
loop_
_entity_poly.entity_id
_entity_poly.type
_entity_poly.pdbx_seq_one_letter_code
_entity_poly.pdbx_strand_id
1 'polypeptide(L)'
;MKEKGNKKAVHGLSWQFADEKEAVYADYLASEAFARGIASNNLTMGIAVSSLIAVIGFLGIFDLNSDYANISVLPVIASEWVYLFLLLANLPNLFLLIWLQKRPQAAELEIRICFANLAVNAILSGFTLYSTQEGSSYFFELVLMMMVICAFPYYKAGHGLSLVALSLLMISAIILVNHVQVAWQDAYDLFLFYVIGQARIVLRRYWFRQSSWYNYILHQANGTLFVAAGPMN
;
A
#
# COMPACT_ATOMS: atom_id res chain seq x y z
N MET A 1 -5.62 41.77 42.50
CA MET A 1 -6.40 40.73 41.78
C MET A 1 -6.62 41.15 40.32
N LYS A 2 -5.65 40.94 39.43
CA LYS A 2 -5.79 41.19 37.97
C LYS A 2 -4.99 40.12 37.22
N GLU A 3 -5.45 38.87 37.24
CA GLU A 3 -4.76 37.78 36.52
C GLU A 3 -5.72 36.75 35.89
N LYS A 4 -7.04 36.87 36.11
CA LYS A 4 -8.04 35.94 35.54
C LYS A 4 -8.51 36.28 34.12
N GLY A 5 -8.23 37.48 33.61
CA GLY A 5 -8.69 37.94 32.29
C GLY A 5 -7.83 37.47 31.11
N ASN A 6 -6.51 37.34 31.31
CA ASN A 6 -5.58 37.09 30.20
C ASN A 6 -5.51 35.60 29.80
N LYS A 7 -5.71 34.67 30.74
CA LYS A 7 -5.69 33.23 30.44
C LYS A 7 -6.86 32.77 29.56
N LYS A 8 -8.03 33.43 29.64
CA LYS A 8 -9.19 33.10 28.77
C LYS A 8 -9.01 33.63 27.35
N ALA A 9 -8.42 34.82 27.17
CA ALA A 9 -8.14 35.40 25.87
C ALA A 9 -7.04 34.62 25.12
N VAL A 10 -5.96 34.23 25.81
CA VAL A 10 -4.88 33.41 25.24
C VAL A 10 -5.37 32.01 24.89
N HIS A 11 -6.24 31.39 25.71
CA HIS A 11 -6.86 30.14 25.32
C HIS A 11 -7.76 30.31 24.09
N GLY A 12 -8.62 31.34 24.05
CA GLY A 12 -9.50 31.61 22.91
C GLY A 12 -8.75 31.82 21.59
N LEU A 13 -7.63 32.54 21.60
CA LEU A 13 -6.76 32.66 20.42
C LEU A 13 -6.09 31.33 20.06
N SER A 14 -5.65 30.52 21.02
CA SER A 14 -5.06 29.20 20.73
C SER A 14 -6.04 28.24 20.06
N TRP A 15 -7.32 28.31 20.40
CA TRP A 15 -8.38 27.54 19.74
C TRP A 15 -8.67 28.09 18.35
N GLN A 16 -8.75 29.41 18.16
CA GLN A 16 -8.92 30.01 16.82
C GLN A 16 -7.76 29.67 15.87
N PHE A 17 -6.51 29.73 16.35
CA PHE A 17 -5.36 29.30 15.55
C PHE A 17 -5.31 27.79 15.32
N ALA A 18 -5.83 26.97 16.25
CA ALA A 18 -5.93 25.53 16.08
C ALA A 18 -7.02 25.15 15.07
N ASP A 19 -8.18 25.80 15.15
CA ASP A 19 -9.32 25.63 14.25
C ASP A 19 -8.97 26.12 12.84
N GLU A 20 -8.31 27.27 12.72
CA GLU A 20 -7.76 27.75 11.43
C GLU A 20 -6.73 26.77 10.88
N LYS A 21 -5.82 26.26 11.71
CA LYS A 21 -4.83 25.25 11.28
C LYS A 21 -5.50 23.95 10.84
N GLU A 22 -6.56 23.51 11.51
CA GLU A 22 -7.29 22.30 11.16
C GLU A 22 -8.08 22.49 9.86
N ALA A 23 -8.69 23.66 9.65
CA ALA A 23 -9.37 24.00 8.39
C ALA A 23 -8.38 24.06 7.22
N VAL A 24 -7.24 24.74 7.35
CA VAL A 24 -6.23 24.82 6.29
C VAL A 24 -5.62 23.44 6.02
N TYR A 25 -5.42 22.61 7.05
CA TYR A 25 -4.98 21.22 6.87
C TYR A 25 -6.02 20.39 6.12
N ALA A 26 -7.30 20.52 6.46
CA ALA A 26 -8.39 19.83 5.77
C ALA A 26 -8.50 20.25 4.30
N ASP A 27 -8.39 21.55 4.01
CA ASP A 27 -8.36 22.09 2.65
C ASP A 27 -7.15 21.57 1.87
N TYR A 28 -5.97 21.49 2.49
CA TYR A 28 -4.79 20.89 1.88
C TYR A 28 -5.03 19.41 1.54
N LEU A 29 -5.63 18.63 2.44
CA LEU A 29 -5.95 17.23 2.18
C LEU A 29 -7.01 17.05 1.06
N ALA A 30 -7.82 18.08 0.80
CA ALA A 30 -8.76 18.10 -0.33
C ALA A 30 -8.15 18.64 -1.64
N SER A 31 -6.94 19.21 -1.58
CA SER A 31 -6.30 19.88 -2.72
C SER A 31 -5.77 18.92 -3.79
N GLU A 32 -5.66 19.43 -5.03
CA GLU A 32 -4.99 18.72 -6.13
C GLU A 32 -3.51 18.45 -5.83
N ALA A 33 -2.86 19.33 -5.07
CA ALA A 33 -1.46 19.16 -4.68
C ALA A 33 -1.27 17.89 -3.84
N PHE A 34 -2.16 17.66 -2.87
CA PHE A 34 -2.13 16.44 -2.06
C PHE A 34 -2.49 15.20 -2.90
N ALA A 35 -3.51 15.30 -3.77
CA ALA A 35 -3.86 14.22 -4.69
C ALA A 35 -2.68 13.82 -5.60
N ARG A 36 -1.95 14.80 -6.14
CA ARG A 36 -0.74 14.56 -6.95
C ARG A 36 0.38 13.94 -6.12
N GLY A 37 0.56 14.36 -4.87
CA GLY A 37 1.49 13.75 -3.93
C GLY A 37 1.20 12.27 -3.70
N ILE A 38 -0.07 11.91 -3.47
CA ILE A 38 -0.50 10.51 -3.35
C ILE A 38 -0.20 9.75 -4.65
N ALA A 39 -0.57 10.30 -5.80
CA ALA A 39 -0.40 9.64 -7.09
C ALA A 39 1.07 9.32 -7.38
N SER A 40 1.97 10.28 -7.16
CA SER A 40 3.42 10.10 -7.32
C SER A 40 4.00 9.04 -6.37
N ASN A 41 3.62 9.09 -5.09
CA ASN A 41 4.01 8.06 -4.13
C ASN A 41 3.50 6.68 -4.56
N ASN A 42 2.23 6.57 -4.92
CA ASN A 42 1.62 5.29 -5.26
C ASN A 42 2.14 4.70 -6.57
N LEU A 43 2.52 5.53 -7.54
CA LEU A 43 3.23 5.06 -8.74
C LEU A 43 4.58 4.43 -8.35
N THR A 44 5.37 5.12 -7.53
CA THR A 44 6.68 4.63 -7.08
C THR A 44 6.55 3.33 -6.28
N MET A 45 5.60 3.29 -5.33
CA MET A 45 5.35 2.11 -4.50
C MET A 45 4.73 0.97 -5.32
N GLY A 46 3.88 1.28 -6.29
CA GLY A 46 3.30 0.30 -7.22
C GLY A 46 4.35 -0.35 -8.10
N ILE A 47 5.31 0.44 -8.62
CA ILE A 47 6.48 -0.09 -9.36
C ILE A 47 7.27 -1.04 -8.45
N ALA A 48 7.55 -0.65 -7.21
CA ALA A 48 8.29 -1.49 -6.27
C ALA A 48 7.55 -2.81 -5.96
N VAL A 49 6.25 -2.74 -5.66
CA VAL A 49 5.41 -3.93 -5.41
C VAL A 49 5.38 -4.84 -6.63
N SER A 50 5.08 -4.32 -7.82
CA SER A 50 5.04 -5.13 -9.05
C SER A 50 6.40 -5.72 -9.41
N SER A 51 7.49 -5.00 -9.15
CA SER A 51 8.85 -5.52 -9.35
C SER A 51 9.13 -6.69 -8.40
N LEU A 52 8.82 -6.56 -7.12
CA LEU A 52 9.03 -7.63 -6.14
C LEU A 52 8.19 -8.87 -6.45
N ILE A 53 6.93 -8.70 -6.83
CA ILE A 53 6.06 -9.83 -7.19
C ILE A 53 6.52 -10.47 -8.50
N ALA A 54 6.98 -9.69 -9.48
CA ALA A 54 7.58 -10.24 -10.69
C ALA A 54 8.85 -11.06 -10.38
N VAL A 55 9.68 -10.61 -9.43
CA VAL A 55 10.84 -11.39 -8.95
C VAL A 55 10.39 -12.69 -8.29
N ILE A 56 9.36 -12.68 -7.44
CA ILE A 56 8.79 -13.90 -6.86
C ILE A 56 8.34 -14.87 -7.97
N GLY A 57 7.59 -14.39 -8.96
CA GLY A 57 7.16 -15.22 -10.09
C GLY A 57 8.33 -15.78 -10.91
N PHE A 58 9.37 -14.98 -11.16
CA PHE A 58 10.55 -15.43 -11.89
C PHE A 58 11.34 -16.49 -11.10
N LEU A 59 11.59 -16.25 -9.81
CA LEU A 59 12.29 -17.19 -8.94
C LEU A 59 11.52 -18.49 -8.77
N GLY A 60 10.19 -18.42 -8.64
CA GLY A 60 9.33 -19.61 -8.56
C GLY A 60 9.44 -20.50 -9.80
N ILE A 61 9.43 -19.92 -11.01
CA ILE A 61 9.63 -20.69 -12.25
C ILE A 61 11.03 -21.31 -12.31
N PHE A 62 12.06 -20.59 -11.86
CA PHE A 62 13.42 -21.12 -11.84
C PHE A 62 13.56 -22.27 -10.84
N ASP A 63 12.98 -22.13 -9.64
CA ASP A 63 13.04 -23.14 -8.58
C ASP A 63 12.36 -24.46 -8.98
N LEU A 64 11.25 -24.40 -9.71
CA LEU A 64 10.57 -25.58 -10.26
C LEU A 64 11.42 -26.40 -11.23
N ASN A 65 12.48 -25.80 -11.80
CA ASN A 65 13.43 -26.49 -12.67
C ASN A 65 14.69 -26.97 -11.91
N SER A 66 14.71 -26.84 -10.59
CA SER A 66 15.85 -27.24 -9.76
C SER A 66 15.71 -28.66 -9.21
N ASP A 67 16.84 -29.29 -8.87
CA ASP A 67 16.87 -30.61 -8.21
C ASP A 67 16.27 -30.62 -6.79
N TYR A 68 15.95 -29.44 -6.25
CA TYR A 68 15.35 -29.27 -4.93
C TYR A 68 13.83 -29.10 -4.97
N ALA A 69 13.23 -29.06 -6.17
CA ALA A 69 11.79 -28.90 -6.33
C ALA A 69 11.05 -30.10 -5.71
N ASN A 70 10.10 -29.80 -4.82
CA ASN A 70 9.27 -30.81 -4.19
C ASN A 70 7.83 -30.79 -4.75
N ILE A 71 7.06 -31.84 -4.47
CA ILE A 71 5.68 -31.95 -4.96
C ILE A 71 4.83 -30.83 -4.33
N SER A 72 3.90 -30.26 -5.12
CA SER A 72 2.95 -29.27 -4.61
C SER A 72 1.97 -29.91 -3.62
N VAL A 73 1.70 -29.22 -2.52
CA VAL A 73 0.71 -29.60 -1.51
C VAL A 73 -0.70 -29.59 -2.10
N LEU A 74 -0.96 -28.73 -3.08
CA LEU A 74 -2.24 -28.61 -3.77
C LEU A 74 -2.07 -28.67 -5.29
N PRO A 75 -1.92 -29.88 -5.86
CA PRO A 75 -1.61 -30.08 -7.27
C PRO A 75 -2.82 -29.89 -8.20
N VAL A 76 -3.85 -29.13 -7.77
CA VAL A 76 -5.05 -28.83 -8.58
C VAL A 76 -4.72 -27.87 -9.71
N ILE A 77 -3.82 -26.92 -9.44
CA ILE A 77 -3.24 -26.01 -10.44
C ILE A 77 -1.74 -26.20 -10.38
N ALA A 78 -1.10 -26.45 -11.51
CA ALA A 78 0.34 -26.63 -11.56
C ALA A 78 1.05 -25.31 -11.17
N SER A 79 2.08 -25.40 -10.32
CA SER A 79 2.79 -24.25 -9.74
C SER A 79 3.31 -23.29 -10.81
N GLU A 80 3.68 -23.80 -11.99
CA GLU A 80 4.13 -23.01 -13.14
C GLU A 80 3.07 -21.98 -13.56
N TRP A 81 1.79 -22.36 -13.55
CA TRP A 81 0.71 -21.47 -13.93
C TRP A 81 0.52 -20.35 -12.91
N VAL A 82 0.68 -20.63 -11.63
CA VAL A 82 0.61 -19.62 -10.56
C VAL A 82 1.68 -18.56 -10.79
N TYR A 83 2.94 -18.97 -10.94
CA TYR A 83 4.04 -18.05 -11.17
C TYR A 83 3.94 -17.33 -12.52
N LEU A 84 3.44 -18.01 -13.56
CA LEU A 84 3.16 -17.37 -14.85
C LEU A 84 2.08 -16.29 -14.70
N PHE A 85 1.01 -16.52 -13.93
CA PHE A 85 0.00 -15.50 -13.65
C PHE A 85 0.58 -14.31 -12.88
N LEU A 86 1.49 -14.54 -11.92
CA LEU A 86 2.20 -13.46 -11.23
C LEU A 86 2.97 -12.58 -12.24
N LEU A 87 3.69 -13.20 -13.18
CA LEU A 87 4.44 -12.47 -14.22
C LEU A 87 3.52 -11.76 -15.22
N LEU A 88 2.48 -12.45 -15.71
CA LEU A 88 1.53 -11.90 -16.69
C LEU A 88 0.72 -10.73 -16.13
N ALA A 89 0.46 -10.70 -14.82
CA ALA A 89 -0.17 -9.55 -14.18
C ALA A 89 0.85 -8.43 -13.92
N ASN A 90 2.04 -8.74 -13.40
CA ASN A 90 2.95 -7.72 -12.90
C ASN A 90 3.86 -7.09 -13.95
N LEU A 91 4.28 -7.81 -15.00
CA LEU A 91 5.10 -7.22 -16.05
C LEU A 91 4.34 -6.15 -16.84
N PRO A 92 3.11 -6.39 -17.35
CA PRO A 92 2.36 -5.34 -18.04
C PRO A 92 2.04 -4.15 -17.13
N ASN A 93 1.67 -4.41 -15.87
CA ASN A 93 1.43 -3.35 -14.90
C ASN A 93 2.71 -2.55 -14.60
N LEU A 94 3.87 -3.19 -14.52
CA LEU A 94 5.15 -2.51 -14.34
C LEU A 94 5.43 -1.56 -15.52
N PHE A 95 5.26 -2.01 -16.77
CA PHE A 95 5.40 -1.16 -17.94
C PHE A 95 4.41 0.02 -17.92
N LEU A 96 3.16 -0.22 -17.55
CA LEU A 96 2.13 0.81 -17.43
C LEU A 96 2.50 1.87 -16.38
N LEU A 97 2.94 1.44 -15.19
CA LEU A 97 3.28 2.36 -14.09
C LEU A 97 4.54 3.19 -14.42
N ILE A 98 5.57 2.58 -15.03
CA ILE A 98 6.76 3.30 -15.52
C ILE A 98 6.37 4.31 -16.61
N TRP A 99 5.44 3.94 -17.50
CA TRP A 99 4.93 4.84 -18.51
C TRP A 99 4.18 6.03 -17.90
N LEU A 100 3.30 5.79 -16.91
CA LEU A 100 2.59 6.85 -16.18
C LEU A 100 3.56 7.77 -15.41
N GLN A 101 4.65 7.23 -14.87
CA GLN A 101 5.69 8.04 -14.22
C GLN A 101 6.36 9.02 -15.20
N LYS A 102 6.55 8.60 -16.46
CA LYS A 102 7.12 9.45 -17.53
C LYS A 102 6.09 10.35 -18.21
N ARG A 103 4.81 9.98 -18.15
CA ARG A 103 3.69 10.71 -18.76
C ARG A 103 2.56 10.90 -17.75
N PRO A 104 2.75 11.83 -16.77
CA PRO A 104 1.76 12.11 -15.75
C PRO A 104 0.37 12.37 -16.33
N GLN A 105 -0.64 11.76 -15.72
CA GLN A 105 -2.05 11.94 -16.01
C GLN A 105 -2.74 12.65 -14.84
N ALA A 106 -4.07 12.77 -14.90
CA ALA A 106 -4.87 13.21 -13.77
C ALA A 106 -4.58 12.33 -12.54
N ALA A 107 -4.33 12.97 -11.38
CA ALA A 107 -3.93 12.27 -10.16
C ALA A 107 -4.93 11.19 -9.73
N GLU A 108 -6.22 11.46 -9.87
CA GLU A 108 -7.27 10.50 -9.50
C GLU A 108 -7.24 9.24 -10.38
N LEU A 109 -6.92 9.38 -11.68
CA LEU A 109 -6.77 8.25 -12.58
C LEU A 109 -5.57 7.39 -12.18
N GLU A 110 -4.42 8.02 -11.91
CA GLU A 110 -3.21 7.31 -11.46
C GLU A 110 -3.44 6.56 -10.14
N ILE A 111 -4.13 7.18 -9.18
CA ILE A 111 -4.48 6.55 -7.90
C ILE A 111 -5.36 5.31 -8.13
N ARG A 112 -6.36 5.40 -9.00
CA ARG A 112 -7.25 4.28 -9.33
C ARG A 112 -6.51 3.14 -10.01
N ILE A 113 -5.63 3.44 -10.97
CA ILE A 113 -4.80 2.45 -11.66
C ILE A 113 -3.87 1.74 -10.65
N CYS A 114 -3.19 2.50 -9.79
CA CYS A 114 -2.33 1.93 -8.75
C CYS A 114 -3.13 1.03 -7.81
N PHE A 115 -4.32 1.46 -7.39
CA PHE A 115 -5.18 0.66 -6.53
C PHE A 115 -5.65 -0.63 -7.22
N ALA A 116 -6.05 -0.56 -8.49
CA ALA A 116 -6.43 -1.74 -9.27
C ALA A 116 -5.29 -2.75 -9.39
N ASN A 117 -4.05 -2.29 -9.64
CA ASN A 117 -2.87 -3.14 -9.63
C ASN A 117 -2.67 -3.85 -8.28
N LEU A 118 -2.85 -3.14 -7.16
CA LEU A 118 -2.74 -3.71 -5.82
C LEU A 118 -3.88 -4.70 -5.52
N ALA A 119 -5.09 -4.45 -6.03
CA ALA A 119 -6.22 -5.35 -5.88
C ALA A 119 -6.03 -6.66 -6.64
N VAL A 120 -5.52 -6.60 -7.87
CA VAL A 120 -5.14 -7.79 -8.64
C VAL A 120 -4.08 -8.60 -7.88
N ASN A 121 -3.06 -7.93 -7.34
CA ASN A 121 -2.03 -8.61 -6.56
C ASN A 121 -2.53 -9.18 -5.23
N ALA A 122 -3.50 -8.53 -4.58
CA ALA A 122 -4.16 -9.07 -3.40
C ALA A 122 -4.95 -10.35 -3.73
N ILE A 123 -5.59 -10.42 -4.90
CA ILE A 123 -6.26 -11.64 -5.38
C ILE A 123 -5.23 -12.74 -5.68
N LEU A 124 -4.17 -12.40 -6.42
CA LEU A 124 -3.10 -13.34 -6.79
C LEU A 124 -2.35 -13.88 -5.57
N SER A 125 -2.25 -13.11 -4.48
CA SER A 125 -1.66 -13.61 -3.23
C SER A 125 -2.38 -14.85 -2.69
N GLY A 126 -3.69 -15.00 -2.94
CA GLY A 126 -4.41 -16.22 -2.58
C GLY A 126 -4.06 -17.41 -3.47
N PHE A 127 -3.74 -17.17 -4.75
CA PHE A 127 -3.37 -18.24 -5.68
C PHE A 127 -2.04 -18.92 -5.35
N THR A 128 -1.18 -18.28 -4.56
CA THR A 128 0.11 -18.88 -4.14
C THR A 128 -0.05 -20.09 -3.23
N LEU A 129 -1.27 -20.36 -2.73
CA LEU A 129 -1.55 -21.63 -2.05
C LEU A 129 -1.32 -22.84 -2.97
N TYR A 130 -1.58 -22.70 -4.28
CA TYR A 130 -1.38 -23.78 -5.25
C TYR A 130 0.10 -24.00 -5.62
N SER A 131 0.96 -22.99 -5.44
CA SER A 131 2.41 -23.11 -5.66
C SER A 131 3.17 -23.65 -4.45
N THR A 132 2.50 -23.83 -3.31
CA THR A 132 3.15 -24.28 -2.07
C THR A 132 3.69 -25.70 -2.22
N GLN A 133 5.00 -25.86 -2.03
CA GLN A 133 5.68 -27.16 -2.04
C GLN A 133 5.65 -27.84 -0.66
N GLU A 134 5.67 -29.17 -0.64
CA GLU A 134 5.78 -29.96 0.59
C GLU A 134 7.02 -29.57 1.42
N GLY A 135 6.82 -29.35 2.72
CA GLY A 135 7.87 -28.88 3.64
C GLY A 135 7.98 -27.36 3.75
N SER A 136 7.27 -26.60 2.91
CA SER A 136 7.14 -25.14 3.03
C SER A 136 5.96 -24.73 3.92
N SER A 137 5.99 -23.50 4.44
CA SER A 137 4.84 -22.93 5.13
C SER A 137 3.75 -22.56 4.13
N TYR A 138 2.53 -23.01 4.42
CA TYR A 138 1.37 -22.95 3.55
C TYR A 138 0.97 -21.52 3.10
N PHE A 139 1.31 -20.50 3.90
CA PHE A 139 0.98 -19.10 3.62
C PHE A 139 2.22 -18.23 3.32
N PHE A 140 3.40 -18.81 3.10
CA PHE A 140 4.65 -18.05 3.01
C PHE A 140 4.65 -17.00 1.88
N GLU A 141 4.43 -17.42 0.64
CA GLU A 141 4.43 -16.52 -0.53
C GLU A 141 3.32 -15.47 -0.42
N LEU A 142 2.17 -15.89 0.11
CA LEU A 142 1.04 -15.03 0.38
C LEU A 142 1.41 -13.90 1.36
N VAL A 143 2.04 -14.26 2.47
CA VAL A 143 2.50 -13.31 3.49
C VAL A 143 3.52 -12.35 2.89
N LEU A 144 4.46 -12.83 2.08
CA LEU A 144 5.43 -11.96 1.39
C LEU A 144 4.74 -10.94 0.48
N MET A 145 3.81 -11.38 -0.36
CA MET A 145 3.06 -10.50 -1.27
C MET A 145 2.21 -9.49 -0.50
N MET A 146 1.44 -9.95 0.48
CA MET A 146 0.56 -9.07 1.25
C MET A 146 1.35 -8.13 2.17
N MET A 147 2.56 -8.49 2.60
CA MET A 147 3.43 -7.62 3.39
C MET A 147 3.82 -6.38 2.59
N VAL A 148 4.27 -6.55 1.34
CA VAL A 148 4.66 -5.42 0.48
C VAL A 148 3.46 -4.57 0.08
N ILE A 149 2.30 -5.20 -0.17
CA ILE A 149 1.03 -4.50 -0.45
C ILE A 149 0.58 -3.69 0.77
N CYS A 150 0.66 -4.21 1.99
CA CYS A 150 0.25 -3.47 3.18
C CYS A 150 1.24 -2.36 3.59
N ALA A 151 2.54 -2.52 3.32
CA ALA A 151 3.58 -1.65 3.85
C ALA A 151 3.85 -0.38 3.01
N PHE A 152 3.83 -0.48 1.69
CA PHE A 152 4.40 0.56 0.81
C PHE A 152 3.40 1.65 0.36
N PRO A 153 2.23 1.30 -0.20
CA PRO A 153 1.34 2.28 -0.82
C PRO A 153 0.57 3.13 0.19
N TYR A 154 0.11 4.29 -0.27
CA TYR A 154 -0.88 5.08 0.46
C TYR A 154 -2.30 4.67 0.06
N TYR A 155 -3.15 4.42 1.05
CA TYR A 155 -4.55 4.05 0.85
C TYR A 155 -5.49 5.15 1.32
N LYS A 156 -6.49 5.49 0.48
CA LYS A 156 -7.66 6.25 0.91
C LYS A 156 -8.40 5.46 2.00
N ALA A 157 -9.23 6.14 2.79
CA ALA A 157 -10.01 5.47 3.82
C ALA A 157 -10.88 4.36 3.22
N GLY A 158 -10.97 3.21 3.91
CA GLY A 158 -11.69 2.02 3.43
C GLY A 158 -10.93 1.17 2.39
N HIS A 159 -10.10 1.77 1.52
CA HIS A 159 -9.44 1.03 0.44
C HIS A 159 -8.44 -0.03 0.95
N GLY A 160 -7.74 0.24 2.06
CA GLY A 160 -6.88 -0.76 2.70
C GLY A 160 -7.65 -1.96 3.27
N LEU A 161 -8.89 -1.72 3.75
CA LEU A 161 -9.77 -2.78 4.22
C LEU A 161 -10.22 -3.67 3.07
N SER A 162 -10.60 -3.06 1.93
CA SER A 162 -11.01 -3.84 0.77
C SER A 162 -9.91 -4.75 0.21
N LEU A 163 -8.64 -4.35 0.25
CA LEU A 163 -7.55 -5.21 -0.24
C LEU A 163 -7.33 -6.44 0.63
N VAL A 164 -7.34 -6.25 1.94
CA VAL A 164 -7.26 -7.36 2.90
C VAL A 164 -8.48 -8.28 2.76
N ALA A 165 -9.67 -7.70 2.62
CA ALA A 165 -10.88 -8.49 2.39
C ALA A 165 -10.81 -9.31 1.09
N LEU A 166 -10.33 -8.72 -0.01
CA LEU A 166 -10.15 -9.43 -1.28
C LEU A 166 -9.19 -10.61 -1.14
N SER A 167 -8.03 -10.40 -0.51
CA SER A 167 -7.05 -11.46 -0.26
C SER A 167 -7.64 -12.58 0.62
N LEU A 168 -8.28 -12.22 1.74
CA LEU A 168 -8.96 -13.17 2.63
C LEU A 168 -10.07 -13.95 1.95
N LEU A 169 -10.88 -13.30 1.11
CA LEU A 169 -11.94 -13.96 0.35
C LEU A 169 -11.36 -14.99 -0.62
N MET A 170 -10.29 -14.66 -1.33
CA MET A 170 -9.62 -15.58 -2.25
C MET A 170 -9.03 -16.80 -1.52
N ILE A 171 -8.34 -16.57 -0.40
CA ILE A 171 -7.80 -17.64 0.43
C ILE A 171 -8.91 -18.55 0.95
N SER A 172 -9.97 -17.94 1.50
CA SER A 172 -11.11 -18.68 2.06
C SER A 172 -11.78 -19.52 0.98
N ALA A 173 -11.99 -18.97 -0.21
CA ALA A 173 -12.56 -19.70 -1.34
C ALA A 173 -11.70 -20.91 -1.74
N ILE A 174 -10.38 -20.73 -1.83
CA ILE A 174 -9.46 -21.82 -2.19
C ILE A 174 -9.44 -22.92 -1.10
N ILE A 175 -9.37 -22.54 0.17
CA ILE A 175 -9.42 -23.49 1.29
C ILE A 175 -10.72 -24.30 1.27
N LEU A 176 -11.86 -23.62 1.08
CA LEU A 176 -13.18 -24.27 1.10
C LEU A 176 -13.38 -25.21 -0.10
N VAL A 177 -13.03 -24.77 -1.31
CA VAL A 177 -13.22 -25.55 -2.55
C VAL A 177 -12.33 -26.78 -2.58
N ASN A 178 -11.10 -26.67 -2.07
CA ASN A 178 -10.13 -27.77 -2.07
C ASN A 178 -10.12 -28.58 -0.76
N HIS A 179 -11.05 -28.30 0.16
CA HIS A 179 -11.16 -28.96 1.47
C HIS A 179 -9.84 -29.00 2.26
N VAL A 180 -9.09 -27.90 2.23
CA VAL A 180 -7.75 -27.86 2.82
C VAL A 180 -7.84 -27.85 4.34
N GLN A 181 -7.11 -28.77 4.98
CA GLN A 181 -6.98 -28.80 6.43
C GLN A 181 -5.89 -27.84 6.87
N VAL A 182 -6.30 -26.66 7.32
CA VAL A 182 -5.40 -25.66 7.88
C VAL A 182 -5.33 -25.86 9.40
N ALA A 183 -4.11 -25.99 9.93
CA ALA A 183 -3.92 -26.06 11.37
C ALA A 183 -4.42 -24.78 12.04
N TRP A 184 -5.03 -24.90 13.22
CA TRP A 184 -5.56 -23.74 13.94
C TRP A 184 -4.49 -22.65 14.19
N GLN A 185 -3.25 -23.05 14.44
CA GLN A 185 -2.13 -22.13 14.64
C GLN A 185 -1.83 -21.30 13.38
N ASP A 186 -1.78 -21.93 12.20
CA ASP A 186 -1.53 -21.22 10.94
C ASP A 186 -2.66 -20.24 10.61
N ALA A 187 -3.91 -20.61 10.90
CA ALA A 187 -5.07 -19.73 10.74
C ALA A 187 -5.01 -18.51 11.69
N TYR A 188 -4.58 -18.73 12.93
CA TYR A 188 -4.37 -17.66 13.92
C TYR A 188 -3.24 -16.71 13.52
N ASP A 189 -2.11 -17.24 13.05
CA ASP A 189 -0.97 -16.44 12.60
C ASP A 189 -1.33 -15.60 11.38
N LEU A 190 -2.11 -16.16 10.45
CA LEU A 190 -2.65 -15.43 9.30
C LEU A 190 -3.58 -14.29 9.73
N PHE A 191 -4.47 -14.54 10.71
CA PHE A 191 -5.33 -13.49 11.27
C PHE A 191 -4.51 -12.35 11.88
N LEU A 192 -3.52 -12.67 12.71
CA LEU A 192 -2.63 -11.67 13.31
C LEU A 192 -1.87 -10.88 12.24
N PHE A 193 -1.38 -11.54 11.20
CA PHE A 193 -0.72 -10.90 10.07
C PHE A 193 -1.60 -9.83 9.42
N TYR A 194 -2.88 -10.12 9.15
CA TYR A 194 -3.79 -9.13 8.57
C TYR A 194 -4.15 -8.00 9.52
N VAL A 195 -4.30 -8.27 10.82
CA VAL A 195 -4.50 -7.23 11.85
C VAL A 195 -3.32 -6.26 11.86
N ILE A 196 -2.09 -6.79 11.85
CA ILE A 196 -0.86 -6.00 11.79
C ILE A 196 -0.78 -5.24 10.45
N GLY A 197 -1.14 -5.89 9.34
CA GLY A 197 -1.20 -5.27 8.02
C GLY A 197 -2.14 -4.05 8.00
N GLN A 198 -3.32 -4.15 8.61
CA GLN A 198 -4.24 -3.03 8.72
C GLN A 198 -3.71 -1.90 9.60
N ALA A 199 -3.12 -2.23 10.75
CA ALA A 199 -2.49 -1.24 11.61
C ALA A 199 -1.38 -0.49 10.86
N ARG A 200 -0.57 -1.20 10.07
CA ARG A 200 0.47 -0.63 9.21
C ARG A 200 -0.11 0.31 8.15
N ILE A 201 -1.20 -0.06 7.49
CA ILE A 201 -1.87 0.80 6.51
C ILE A 201 -2.37 2.10 7.16
N VAL A 202 -2.99 2.01 8.33
CA VAL A 202 -3.48 3.18 9.07
C VAL A 202 -2.32 4.09 9.46
N LEU A 203 -1.23 3.52 10.00
CA LEU A 203 -0.04 4.27 10.38
C LEU A 203 0.63 4.93 9.18
N ARG A 204 0.78 4.22 8.07
CA ARG A 204 1.33 4.73 6.80
C ARG A 204 0.51 5.91 6.28
N ARG A 205 -0.82 5.79 6.30
CA ARG A 205 -1.73 6.86 5.89
C ARG A 205 -1.57 8.10 6.77
N TYR A 206 -1.50 7.92 8.10
CA TYR A 206 -1.28 9.03 9.02
C TYR A 206 0.07 9.71 8.78
N TRP A 207 1.14 8.91 8.72
CA TRP A 207 2.50 9.42 8.54
C TRP A 207 2.67 10.17 7.22
N PHE A 208 2.12 9.64 6.12
CA PHE A 208 2.16 10.30 4.82
C PHE A 208 1.41 11.64 4.81
N ARG A 209 0.21 11.69 5.40
CA ARG A 209 -0.56 12.94 5.48
C ARG A 209 0.20 14.03 6.24
N GLN A 210 0.84 13.66 7.35
CA GLN A 210 1.61 14.59 8.18
C GLN A 210 2.88 15.05 7.47
N SER A 211 3.67 14.13 6.91
CA SER A 211 4.91 14.48 6.21
C SER A 211 4.66 15.34 4.97
N SER A 212 3.62 15.02 4.20
CA SER A 212 3.23 15.79 3.02
C SER A 212 2.81 17.22 3.40
N TRP A 213 2.06 17.36 4.49
CA TRP A 213 1.64 18.68 5.01
C TRP A 213 2.81 19.53 5.49
N TYR A 214 3.74 18.95 6.27
CA TYR A 214 4.93 19.69 6.72
C TYR A 214 5.80 20.15 5.54
N ASN A 215 5.99 19.29 4.53
CA ASN A 215 6.70 19.69 3.31
C ASN A 215 5.98 20.82 2.57
N TYR A 216 4.65 20.79 2.49
CA TYR A 216 3.87 21.86 1.88
C TYR A 216 4.05 23.20 2.59
N ILE A 217 3.93 23.23 3.92
CA ILE A 217 4.15 24.46 4.71
C ILE A 217 5.58 24.97 4.53
N LEU A 218 6.58 24.08 4.60
CA LEU A 218 7.99 24.47 4.42
C LEU A 218 8.24 25.11 3.05
N HIS A 219 7.66 24.55 1.99
CA HIS A 219 7.78 25.13 0.65
C HIS A 219 7.09 26.50 0.55
N GLN A 220 5.92 26.68 1.16
CA GLN A 220 5.27 28.00 1.22
C GLN A 220 6.11 29.01 2.00
N ALA A 221 6.58 28.65 3.19
CA ALA A 221 7.39 29.52 4.04
C ALA A 221 8.70 29.94 3.36
N ASN A 222 9.39 28.99 2.72
CA ASN A 222 10.60 29.29 1.94
C ASN A 222 10.28 30.21 0.76
N GLY A 223 9.19 29.95 0.02
CA GLY A 223 8.74 30.83 -1.06
C GLY A 223 8.47 32.27 -0.61
N THR A 224 7.83 32.45 0.55
CA THR A 224 7.60 33.78 1.13
C THR A 224 8.88 34.48 1.57
N LEU A 225 9.87 33.73 2.09
CA LEU A 225 11.18 34.28 2.47
C LEU A 225 11.98 34.76 1.25
N PHE A 226 11.95 34.01 0.14
CA PHE A 226 12.60 34.43 -1.11
C PHE A 226 11.95 35.66 -1.76
N VAL A 227 10.63 35.81 -1.66
CA VAL A 227 9.92 36.99 -2.16
C VAL A 227 10.13 38.21 -1.25
N ALA A 228 10.24 38.01 0.07
CA ALA A 228 10.53 39.08 1.02
C ALA A 228 12.00 39.56 0.97
N ALA A 229 12.94 38.68 0.60
CA ALA A 229 14.36 38.99 0.43
C ALA A 229 14.70 39.50 -1.00
N GLY A 230 13.85 40.36 -1.57
CA GLY A 230 14.02 40.93 -2.93
C GLY A 230 15.45 41.43 -3.23
N PRO A 231 15.81 41.61 -4.53
CA PRO A 231 17.20 41.77 -4.95
C PRO A 231 17.89 42.84 -4.11
N MET A 232 18.97 42.46 -3.43
CA MET A 232 19.89 43.41 -2.82
C MET A 232 20.56 44.17 -3.98
N ASN A 233 19.99 45.33 -4.30
CA ASN A 233 20.65 46.36 -5.10
C ASN A 233 21.79 46.99 -4.29
#